data_AF-A0AAE5V5S6-F1
#
_entry.id   AF-A0AAE5V5S6-F1
#
_cell.length_a   1.000
_cell.length_b   1.000
_cell.length_c   1.000
_cell.angle_alpha   90.00
_cell.angle_beta   90.00
_cell.angle_gamma   90.00
#
_symmetry.space_group_name_H-M   'P 1'
#
loop_
_entity.id
_entity.type
_entity.pdbx_description
1 polymer ?
#
loop_
_entity_poly.entity_id
_entity_poly.type
_entity_poly.pdbx_seq_one_letter_code
_entity_poly.pdbx_strand_id
1 'polypeptide(L)'
;MQYIKQKEDKQFIFLTLTTPNVTVEHLEDEIKNYNESFRRLSNRKHFKSIAKGYVRKLEITYNKKRDDYNPHFHVLIAVNKSYFTDKRYYISQKEWLNLWRDVTGIDEITQVHVQKIKQNNNKELYEMAKYSGKDSDYLVNQKVFDTFYKSLKGKQILVYSGLFKEARKKLKNGDLDYLKEVDPTEYIYQIFYHWNQKEYLASEIFDLTEEEKSRINHQMIDEIDEEK
;
A
#
# COMPACT_ATOMS: atom_id res chain seq x y z
N MET A 1 -6.45 -9.18 2.35
CA MET A 1 -5.63 -10.24 3.02
C MET A 1 -6.45 -11.42 3.54
N GLN A 2 -7.66 -11.19 4.08
CA GLN A 2 -8.48 -12.24 4.72
C GLN A 2 -8.75 -13.44 3.79
N TYR A 3 -9.15 -13.20 2.53
CA TYR A 3 -9.34 -14.25 1.52
C TYR A 3 -8.12 -15.19 1.41
N ILE A 4 -6.92 -14.64 1.19
CA ILE A 4 -5.69 -15.41 1.05
C ILE A 4 -5.36 -16.16 2.36
N LYS A 5 -5.60 -15.56 3.52
CA LYS A 5 -5.36 -16.21 4.81
C LYS A 5 -6.28 -17.42 5.01
N GLN A 6 -7.57 -17.25 4.76
CA GLN A 6 -8.61 -18.24 5.07
C GLN A 6 -8.71 -19.34 4.02
N LYS A 7 -8.59 -19.00 2.73
CA LYS A 7 -8.79 -19.95 1.63
C LYS A 7 -7.48 -20.59 1.16
N GLU A 8 -6.39 -19.83 1.13
CA GLU A 8 -5.09 -20.32 0.64
C GLU A 8 -4.18 -20.82 1.77
N ASP A 9 -4.58 -20.66 3.03
CA ASP A 9 -3.81 -21.09 4.21
C ASP A 9 -2.35 -20.58 4.23
N LYS A 10 -2.16 -19.31 3.88
CA LYS A 10 -0.84 -18.66 3.81
C LYS A 10 -0.55 -17.77 5.01
N GLN A 11 0.73 -17.50 5.21
CA GLN A 11 1.22 -16.48 6.14
C GLN A 11 1.84 -15.32 5.38
N PHE A 12 2.09 -14.21 6.07
CA PHE A 12 2.56 -12.98 5.43
C PHE A 12 3.83 -12.46 6.08
N ILE A 13 4.73 -11.97 5.24
CA ILE A 13 5.88 -11.14 5.64
C ILE A 13 5.67 -9.73 5.10
N PHE A 14 6.09 -8.75 5.89
CA PHE A 14 6.18 -7.35 5.49
C PHE A 14 7.65 -6.99 5.37
N LEU A 15 8.04 -6.53 4.19
CA LEU A 15 9.41 -6.19 3.84
C LEU A 15 9.46 -4.72 3.41
N THR A 16 10.31 -3.93 4.04
CA THR A 16 10.64 -2.57 3.61
C THR A 16 12.03 -2.55 3.00
N LEU A 17 12.11 -2.13 1.73
CA LEU A 17 13.35 -1.97 0.97
C LEU A 17 13.62 -0.48 0.76
N THR A 18 14.81 -0.01 1.12
CA THR A 18 15.23 1.39 1.03
C THR A 18 16.67 1.50 0.46
N THR A 19 17.07 2.72 0.11
CA THR A 19 18.39 3.12 -0.43
C THR A 19 18.78 4.45 0.20
N PRO A 20 20.02 4.93 0.00
CA PRO A 20 20.37 6.29 0.36
C PRO A 20 19.43 7.33 -0.25
N ASN A 21 19.24 8.44 0.44
CA ASN A 21 18.46 9.56 -0.08
C ASN A 21 19.14 10.16 -1.32
N VAL A 22 18.32 10.71 -2.21
CA VAL A 22 18.74 11.35 -3.45
C VAL A 22 18.16 12.75 -3.55
N THR A 23 18.83 13.63 -4.28
CA THR A 23 18.30 14.96 -4.59
C THR A 23 17.16 14.85 -5.62
N VAL A 24 16.41 15.94 -5.83
CA VAL A 24 15.29 15.97 -6.78
C VAL A 24 15.70 15.63 -8.20
N GLU A 25 16.89 16.03 -8.62
CA GLU A 25 17.43 15.78 -9.96
C GLU A 25 17.64 14.28 -10.24
N HIS A 26 17.91 13.50 -9.20
CA HIS A 26 18.19 12.07 -9.29
C HIS A 26 17.02 11.18 -8.90
N LEU A 27 15.94 11.75 -8.33
CA LEU A 27 14.80 10.99 -7.82
C LEU A 27 14.14 10.12 -8.89
N GLU A 28 13.98 10.64 -10.11
CA GLU A 28 13.30 9.87 -11.16
C GLU A 28 14.11 8.65 -11.60
N ASP A 29 15.42 8.82 -11.79
CA ASP A 29 16.31 7.74 -12.19
C ASP A 29 16.49 6.72 -11.06
N GLU A 30 16.53 7.18 -9.80
CA GLU A 30 16.53 6.30 -8.64
C GLU A 30 15.26 5.45 -8.58
N ILE A 31 14.07 6.01 -8.86
CA ILE A 31 12.82 5.25 -8.94
C ILE A 31 12.87 4.20 -10.07
N LYS A 32 13.47 4.50 -11.22
CA LYS A 32 13.64 3.52 -12.31
C LYS A 32 14.56 2.38 -11.85
N ASN A 33 15.73 2.70 -11.32
CA ASN A 33 16.69 1.73 -10.78
C ASN A 33 16.04 0.86 -9.68
N TYR A 34 15.18 1.45 -8.84
CA TYR A 34 14.38 0.75 -7.84
C TYR A 34 13.49 -0.33 -8.42
N ASN A 35 12.67 0.04 -9.40
CA ASN A 35 11.74 -0.88 -10.03
C ASN A 35 12.49 -2.02 -10.73
N GLU A 36 13.61 -1.72 -11.38
CA GLU A 36 14.47 -2.72 -12.00
C GLU A 36 15.14 -3.65 -10.98
N SER A 37 15.63 -3.11 -9.87
CA SER A 37 16.23 -3.87 -8.78
C SER A 37 15.21 -4.81 -8.14
N PHE A 38 13.98 -4.34 -7.90
CA PHE A 38 12.91 -5.21 -7.43
C PHE A 38 12.51 -6.27 -8.47
N ARG A 39 12.53 -5.94 -9.76
CA ARG A 39 12.33 -6.92 -10.84
C ARG A 39 13.42 -7.99 -10.84
N ARG A 40 14.68 -7.61 -10.61
CA ARG A 40 15.80 -8.55 -10.46
C ARG A 40 15.60 -9.45 -9.23
N LEU A 41 15.25 -8.86 -8.08
CA LEU A 41 14.97 -9.58 -6.83
C LEU A 41 13.85 -10.60 -6.98
N SER A 42 12.70 -10.16 -7.50
CA SER A 42 11.52 -11.02 -7.69
C SER A 42 11.75 -12.11 -8.74
N ASN A 43 12.74 -11.95 -9.63
CA ASN A 43 13.12 -12.97 -10.59
C ASN A 43 14.06 -14.06 -10.04
N ARG A 44 14.68 -13.85 -8.88
CA ARG A 44 15.57 -14.86 -8.26
C ARG A 44 14.82 -16.14 -7.94
N LYS A 45 15.46 -17.28 -8.18
CA LYS A 45 14.89 -18.62 -7.89
C LYS A 45 14.39 -18.73 -6.46
N HIS A 46 15.17 -18.25 -5.50
CA HIS A 46 14.81 -18.33 -4.09
C HIS A 46 13.58 -17.48 -3.75
N PHE A 47 13.50 -16.23 -4.24
CA PHE A 47 12.31 -15.40 -4.09
C PHE A 47 11.07 -16.07 -4.68
N LYS A 48 11.14 -16.60 -5.90
CA LYS A 48 10.03 -17.32 -6.56
C LYS A 48 9.60 -18.56 -5.77
N SER A 49 10.53 -19.25 -5.12
CA SER A 49 10.21 -20.45 -4.34
C SER A 49 9.35 -20.11 -3.11
N ILE A 50 9.61 -18.97 -2.46
CA ILE A 50 8.94 -18.56 -1.23
C ILE A 50 7.67 -17.74 -1.46
N ALA A 51 7.68 -16.84 -2.44
CA ALA A 51 6.64 -15.85 -2.65
C ALA A 51 5.51 -16.43 -3.51
N LYS A 52 4.36 -16.70 -2.88
CA LYS A 52 3.14 -17.15 -3.57
C LYS A 52 2.35 -16.00 -4.18
N GLY A 53 2.71 -14.78 -3.80
CA GLY A 53 2.20 -13.53 -4.34
C GLY A 53 2.72 -12.39 -3.49
N TYR A 54 2.67 -11.18 -4.02
CA TYR A 54 2.98 -9.99 -3.24
C TYR A 54 2.16 -8.77 -3.69
N VAL A 55 2.03 -7.80 -2.79
CA VAL A 55 1.71 -6.41 -3.11
C VAL A 55 2.95 -5.58 -2.84
N ARG A 56 3.37 -4.76 -3.80
CA ARG A 56 4.44 -3.78 -3.63
C ARG A 56 3.87 -2.38 -3.79
N LYS A 57 4.19 -1.49 -2.87
CA LYS A 57 3.88 -0.06 -2.89
C LYS A 57 5.17 0.74 -2.99
N LEU A 58 5.24 1.67 -3.94
CA LEU A 58 6.25 2.74 -3.97
C LEU A 58 5.82 3.86 -3.02
N GLU A 59 6.72 4.25 -2.13
CA GLU A 59 6.55 5.41 -1.26
C GLU A 59 7.78 6.30 -1.34
N ILE A 60 7.58 7.61 -1.27
CA ILE A 60 8.63 8.62 -1.24
C ILE A 60 8.47 9.40 0.06
N THR A 61 9.58 9.64 0.76
CA THR A 61 9.61 10.55 1.92
C THR A 61 10.57 11.69 1.64
N TYR A 62 10.32 12.85 2.25
CA TYR A 62 11.14 14.04 2.08
C TYR A 62 11.82 14.46 3.39
N ASN A 63 13.12 14.72 3.35
CA ASN A 63 13.88 15.23 4.49
C ASN A 63 14.11 16.73 4.37
N LYS A 64 13.34 17.51 5.13
CA LYS A 64 13.43 18.98 5.14
C LYS A 64 14.81 19.54 5.53
N LYS A 65 15.59 18.84 6.36
CA LYS A 65 16.91 19.33 6.81
C LYS A 65 17.98 19.17 5.74
N ARG A 66 17.87 18.14 4.90
CA ARG A 66 18.84 17.84 3.84
C ARG A 66 18.37 18.22 2.43
N ASP A 67 17.10 18.62 2.29
CA ASP A 67 16.42 18.85 1.00
C ASP A 67 16.58 17.66 0.04
N ASP A 68 16.43 16.44 0.58
CA ASP A 68 16.58 15.19 -0.16
C ASP A 68 15.37 14.26 0.01
N TYR A 69 15.25 13.28 -0.88
CA TYR A 69 14.10 12.39 -1.00
C TYR A 69 14.55 10.93 -0.82
N ASN A 70 13.70 10.10 -0.24
CA ASN A 70 13.95 8.67 -0.09
C ASN A 70 12.82 7.84 -0.72
N PRO A 71 13.01 7.29 -1.93
CA PRO A 71 12.13 6.26 -2.44
C PRO A 71 12.35 4.95 -1.67
N HIS A 72 11.26 4.29 -1.31
CA HIS A 72 11.31 2.97 -0.68
C HIS A 72 10.11 2.13 -1.10
N PHE A 73 10.26 0.81 -0.96
CA PHE A 73 9.16 -0.13 -1.18
C PHE A 73 8.68 -0.72 0.12
N HIS A 74 7.36 -0.70 0.29
CA HIS A 74 6.67 -1.61 1.20
C HIS A 74 6.15 -2.80 0.40
N VAL A 75 6.51 -4.00 0.85
CA VAL A 75 6.19 -5.25 0.16
C VAL A 75 5.54 -6.21 1.13
N LEU A 76 4.28 -6.50 0.87
CA LEU A 76 3.52 -7.55 1.54
C LEU A 76 3.64 -8.83 0.73
N ILE A 77 4.24 -9.89 1.27
CA ILE A 77 4.49 -11.15 0.56
C ILE A 77 3.73 -12.29 1.25
N ALA A 78 2.95 -13.04 0.47
CA ALA A 78 2.31 -14.27 0.91
C ALA A 78 3.30 -15.45 0.77
N VAL A 79 3.50 -16.18 1.87
CA VAL A 79 4.43 -17.31 1.96
C VAL A 79 3.74 -18.54 2.55
N ASN A 80 4.28 -19.72 2.28
CA ASN A 80 3.85 -20.94 2.96
C ASN A 80 4.13 -20.85 4.46
N LYS A 81 3.33 -21.53 5.29
CA LYS A 81 3.58 -21.65 6.75
C LYS A 81 4.99 -22.15 7.06
N SER A 82 5.51 -23.07 6.24
CA SER A 82 6.85 -23.64 6.37
C SER A 82 7.97 -22.61 6.21
N TYR A 83 7.72 -21.42 5.67
CA TYR A 83 8.74 -20.36 5.55
C TYR A 83 9.39 -20.04 6.90
N PHE A 84 8.64 -20.11 8.01
CA PHE A 84 9.15 -19.77 9.34
C PHE A 84 9.75 -20.95 10.11
N THR A 85 9.70 -22.16 9.56
CA THR A 85 10.15 -23.38 10.23
C THR A 85 11.20 -24.15 9.44
N ASP A 86 11.18 -24.08 8.11
CA ASP A 86 12.12 -24.74 7.23
C ASP A 86 13.23 -23.78 6.79
N LYS A 87 14.45 -24.05 7.25
CA LYS A 87 15.65 -23.26 6.96
C LYS A 87 15.99 -23.16 5.47
N ARG A 88 15.47 -24.07 4.63
CA ARG A 88 15.68 -24.01 3.18
C ARG A 88 14.90 -22.89 2.50
N TYR A 89 13.84 -22.38 3.14
CA TYR A 89 12.98 -21.33 2.62
C TYR A 89 13.09 -20.02 3.39
N TYR A 90 13.45 -20.09 4.67
CA TYR A 90 13.56 -18.89 5.50
C TYR A 90 14.67 -17.97 4.99
N ILE A 91 14.36 -16.68 4.82
CA ILE A 91 15.34 -15.63 4.56
C ILE A 91 15.40 -14.71 5.77
N SER A 92 16.57 -14.66 6.40
CA SER A 92 16.86 -13.76 7.51
C SER A 92 16.96 -12.30 7.04
N GLN A 93 16.85 -11.34 7.97
CA GLN A 93 17.02 -9.92 7.65
C GLN A 93 18.38 -9.61 7.01
N LYS A 94 19.46 -10.26 7.47
CA LYS A 94 20.81 -10.12 6.90
C LYS A 94 20.86 -10.62 5.46
N GLU A 95 20.22 -11.74 5.17
CA GLU A 95 20.13 -12.27 3.81
C GLU A 95 19.28 -11.37 2.92
N TRP A 96 18.16 -10.83 3.41
CA TRP A 96 17.39 -9.82 2.67
C TRP A 96 18.21 -8.57 2.35
N LEU A 97 19.00 -8.07 3.30
CA LEU A 97 19.90 -6.93 3.09
C LEU A 97 20.91 -7.23 1.97
N ASN A 98 21.57 -8.38 2.04
CA ASN A 98 22.55 -8.78 1.03
C ASN A 98 21.91 -8.99 -0.35
N LEU A 99 20.73 -9.62 -0.41
CA LEU A 99 19.97 -9.77 -1.64
C LEU A 99 19.62 -8.40 -2.24
N TRP A 100 19.23 -7.43 -1.39
CA TRP A 100 18.87 -6.10 -1.84
C TRP A 100 20.07 -5.34 -2.38
N ARG A 101 21.20 -5.30 -1.64
CA ARG A 101 22.47 -4.72 -2.12
C ARG A 101 22.91 -5.31 -3.45
N ASP A 102 22.85 -6.63 -3.58
CA ASP A 102 23.27 -7.34 -4.79
C ASP A 102 22.37 -7.02 -6.00
N VAL A 103 21.06 -6.86 -5.81
CA VAL A 103 20.19 -6.45 -6.92
C VAL A 103 20.22 -4.96 -7.20
N THR A 104 20.60 -4.10 -6.26
CA THR A 104 20.71 -2.65 -6.50
C THR A 104 22.09 -2.26 -7.02
N GLY A 105 23.12 -3.02 -6.66
CA GLY A 105 24.53 -2.65 -6.85
C GLY A 105 24.99 -1.56 -5.88
N ILE A 106 24.29 -1.35 -4.76
CA ILE A 106 24.55 -0.28 -3.78
C ILE A 106 24.93 -0.91 -2.44
N ASP A 107 26.22 -0.97 -2.14
CA ASP A 107 26.73 -1.59 -0.90
C ASP A 107 26.47 -0.71 0.34
N GLU A 108 26.27 0.60 0.13
CA GLU A 108 26.01 1.61 1.16
C GLU A 108 24.65 1.43 1.85
N ILE A 109 23.74 0.62 1.30
CA ILE A 109 22.47 0.31 1.96
C ILE A 109 22.78 -0.39 3.27
N THR A 110 22.46 0.19 4.42
CA THR A 110 22.82 -0.39 5.72
C THR A 110 21.72 -1.27 6.34
N GLN A 111 20.48 -1.14 5.86
CA GLN A 111 19.33 -1.76 6.50
C GLN A 111 18.21 -2.10 5.52
N VAL A 112 17.48 -3.15 5.88
CA VAL A 112 16.14 -3.48 5.38
C VAL A 112 15.30 -3.86 6.60
N HIS A 113 13.99 -3.65 6.53
CA HIS A 113 13.10 -4.11 7.59
C HIS A 113 12.32 -5.31 7.12
N VAL A 114 12.31 -6.41 7.88
CA VAL A 114 11.50 -7.59 7.56
C VAL A 114 10.85 -8.13 8.81
N GLN A 115 9.55 -8.41 8.73
CA GLN A 115 8.80 -8.94 9.87
C GLN A 115 7.65 -9.82 9.43
N LYS A 116 7.30 -10.78 10.30
CA LYS A 116 6.08 -11.58 10.15
C LYS A 116 4.87 -10.75 10.57
N ILE A 117 3.83 -10.74 9.75
CA ILE A 117 2.56 -10.10 10.14
C ILE A 117 1.83 -11.02 11.13
N LYS A 118 1.53 -10.47 12.31
CA LYS A 118 0.77 -11.15 13.36
C LYS A 118 -0.72 -10.99 13.13
N GLN A 119 -1.52 -11.96 13.56
CA GLN A 119 -2.95 -12.00 13.24
C GLN A 119 -3.76 -10.82 13.80
N ASN A 120 -3.29 -10.19 14.87
CA ASN A 120 -4.01 -9.11 15.58
C ASN A 120 -3.26 -7.77 15.50
N ASN A 121 -2.32 -7.64 14.57
CA ASN A 121 -1.60 -6.38 14.35
C ASN A 121 -1.83 -5.93 12.91
N ASN A 122 -2.60 -4.86 12.76
CA ASN A 122 -2.90 -4.26 11.46
C ASN A 122 -1.89 -3.16 11.09
N LYS A 123 -0.90 -2.85 11.94
CA LYS A 123 0.07 -1.77 11.69
C LYS A 123 0.69 -1.86 10.31
N GLU A 124 1.19 -3.03 9.92
CA GLU A 124 1.84 -3.23 8.61
C GLU A 124 0.85 -3.12 7.44
N LEU A 125 -0.40 -3.51 7.65
CA LEU A 125 -1.47 -3.33 6.67
C LEU A 125 -1.81 -1.84 6.53
N TYR A 126 -1.85 -1.08 7.63
CA TYR A 126 -2.02 0.36 7.58
C TYR A 126 -0.86 1.05 6.85
N GLU A 127 0.39 0.62 7.03
CA GLU A 127 1.51 1.14 6.22
C GLU A 127 1.30 0.89 4.71
N MET A 128 0.78 -0.28 4.32
CA MET A 128 0.41 -0.53 2.91
C MET A 128 -0.74 0.36 2.42
N ALA A 129 -1.67 0.73 3.31
CA ALA A 129 -2.86 1.51 2.98
C ALA A 129 -2.63 3.03 3.01
N LYS A 130 -1.55 3.50 3.63
CA LYS A 130 -1.16 4.92 3.59
C LYS A 130 -0.91 5.40 2.17
N TYR A 131 -0.97 6.71 1.95
CA TYR A 131 -0.58 7.34 0.69
C TYR A 131 0.90 7.12 0.34
N SER A 132 1.25 7.34 -0.93
CA SER A 132 2.61 7.17 -1.49
C SER A 132 3.61 8.24 -1.03
N GLY A 133 3.14 9.19 -0.23
CA GLY A 133 3.92 10.13 0.56
C GLY A 133 3.10 10.48 1.79
N LYS A 134 3.72 11.07 2.82
CA LYS A 134 2.94 11.58 3.96
C LYS A 134 2.22 12.86 3.55
N ASP A 135 0.96 13.01 3.93
CA ASP A 135 0.18 14.23 3.69
C ASP A 135 0.92 15.50 4.16
N SER A 136 1.67 15.39 5.27
CA SER A 136 2.55 16.45 5.77
C SER A 136 3.68 16.84 4.83
N ASP A 137 4.19 15.90 4.03
CA ASP A 137 5.33 16.11 3.14
C ASP A 137 4.90 16.86 1.87
N TYR A 138 3.70 16.57 1.35
CA TYR A 138 3.12 17.30 0.22
C TYR A 138 2.86 18.78 0.52
N LEU A 139 2.56 19.10 1.78
CA LEU A 139 2.17 20.45 2.20
C LEU A 139 3.37 21.33 2.64
N VAL A 140 4.61 20.87 2.44
CA VAL A 140 5.80 21.63 2.87
C VAL A 140 5.97 22.92 2.06
N ASN A 141 5.95 22.83 0.73
CA ASN A 141 5.96 23.95 -0.21
C ASN A 141 5.65 23.45 -1.64
N GLN A 142 5.46 24.38 -2.57
CA GLN A 142 5.15 24.08 -3.97
C GLN A 142 6.24 23.24 -4.67
N LYS A 143 7.53 23.49 -4.42
CA LYS A 143 8.65 22.73 -5.02
C LYS A 143 8.56 21.24 -4.63
N VAL A 144 8.32 20.96 -3.35
CA VAL A 144 8.18 19.59 -2.85
C VAL A 144 6.95 18.94 -3.45
N PHE A 145 5.79 19.61 -3.42
CA PHE A 145 4.56 19.11 -4.05
C PHE A 145 4.76 18.75 -5.53
N ASP A 146 5.33 19.66 -6.31
CA ASP A 146 5.60 19.46 -7.74
C ASP A 146 6.55 18.28 -7.97
N THR A 147 7.52 18.09 -7.08
CA THR A 147 8.47 16.96 -7.13
C THR A 147 7.75 15.63 -6.91
N PHE A 148 6.92 15.53 -5.88
CA PHE A 148 6.12 14.33 -5.64
C PHE A 148 5.14 14.06 -6.79
N TYR A 149 4.44 15.08 -7.27
CA TYR A 149 3.49 14.95 -8.38
C TYR A 149 4.19 14.45 -9.64
N LYS A 150 5.28 15.09 -10.07
CA LYS A 150 6.03 14.69 -11.28
C LYS A 150 6.67 13.31 -11.15
N SER A 151 7.24 13.00 -9.99
CA SER A 151 7.91 11.72 -9.75
C SER A 151 6.94 10.53 -9.62
N LEU A 152 5.68 10.75 -9.25
CA LEU A 152 4.68 9.68 -9.14
C LEU A 152 3.73 9.62 -10.34
N LYS A 153 3.54 10.72 -11.07
CA LYS A 153 2.62 10.79 -12.21
C LYS A 153 2.96 9.74 -13.27
N GLY A 154 1.96 8.94 -13.62
CA GLY A 154 2.07 7.88 -14.62
C GLY A 154 2.91 6.67 -14.17
N LYS A 155 3.41 6.64 -12.93
CA LYS A 155 4.13 5.48 -12.40
C LYS A 155 3.16 4.55 -11.67
N GLN A 156 3.35 3.26 -11.84
CA GLN A 156 2.55 2.25 -11.14
C GLN A 156 3.01 2.16 -9.68
N ILE A 157 2.26 2.81 -8.79
CA ILE A 157 2.54 2.87 -7.36
C ILE A 157 2.33 1.51 -6.69
N LEU A 158 1.19 0.86 -6.99
CA LEU A 158 0.83 -0.45 -6.44
C LEU A 158 0.96 -1.54 -7.50
N VAL A 159 1.71 -2.59 -7.18
CA VAL A 159 1.88 -3.77 -8.03
C VAL A 159 1.43 -5.01 -7.30
N TYR A 160 0.55 -5.78 -7.95
CA TYR A 160 -0.03 -7.01 -7.43
C TYR A 160 0.50 -8.22 -8.22
N SER A 161 0.91 -9.26 -7.51
CA SER A 161 1.47 -10.49 -8.09
C SER A 161 0.93 -11.74 -7.39
N GLY A 162 0.86 -12.85 -8.13
CA GLY A 162 0.41 -14.15 -7.65
C GLY A 162 -0.95 -14.09 -6.98
N LEU A 163 -1.06 -14.70 -5.78
CA LEU A 163 -2.31 -14.76 -5.01
C LEU A 163 -2.98 -13.38 -4.79
N PHE A 164 -2.22 -12.29 -4.68
CA PHE A 164 -2.80 -10.96 -4.53
C PHE A 164 -3.41 -10.41 -5.82
N LYS A 165 -2.84 -10.75 -6.98
CA LYS A 165 -3.40 -10.39 -8.28
C LYS A 165 -4.75 -11.10 -8.49
N GLU A 166 -4.80 -12.39 -8.15
CA GLU A 166 -6.05 -13.16 -8.24
C GLU A 166 -7.10 -12.67 -7.23
N ALA A 167 -6.71 -12.41 -5.98
CA ALA A 167 -7.61 -11.84 -4.97
C ALA A 167 -8.17 -10.47 -5.41
N ARG A 168 -7.35 -9.62 -6.05
CA ARG A 168 -7.79 -8.34 -6.59
C ARG A 168 -8.82 -8.51 -7.71
N LYS A 169 -8.63 -9.49 -8.60
CA LYS A 169 -9.60 -9.80 -9.66
C LYS A 169 -10.93 -10.27 -9.06
N LYS A 170 -10.88 -11.12 -8.04
CA LYS A 170 -12.07 -11.58 -7.30
C LYS A 170 -12.81 -10.44 -6.61
N LEU A 171 -12.08 -9.53 -5.96
CA LEU A 171 -12.66 -8.33 -5.35
C LEU A 171 -13.40 -7.48 -6.38
N LYS A 172 -12.77 -7.19 -7.53
CA LYS A 172 -13.40 -6.41 -8.62
C LYS A 172 -14.62 -7.07 -9.24
N ASN A 173 -14.75 -8.39 -9.12
CA ASN A 173 -15.87 -9.15 -9.65
C ASN A 173 -17.02 -9.32 -8.63
N GLY A 174 -16.88 -8.81 -7.39
CA GLY A 174 -17.86 -9.03 -6.31
C GLY A 174 -17.77 -10.42 -5.65
N ASP A 175 -16.88 -11.31 -6.11
CA ASP A 175 -16.70 -12.66 -5.53
C ASP A 175 -16.36 -12.63 -4.03
N LEU A 176 -15.83 -11.50 -3.53
CA LEU A 176 -15.37 -11.31 -2.16
C LEU A 176 -16.27 -10.37 -1.34
N ASP A 177 -17.46 -10.02 -1.83
CA ASP A 177 -18.37 -9.09 -1.13
C ASP A 177 -18.80 -9.61 0.26
N TYR A 178 -18.79 -10.94 0.46
CA TYR A 178 -19.02 -11.55 1.77
C TYR A 178 -17.95 -11.19 2.84
N LEU A 179 -16.83 -10.58 2.43
CA LEU A 179 -15.78 -10.06 3.33
C LEU A 179 -15.93 -8.56 3.60
N LYS A 180 -16.82 -7.84 2.88
CA LYS A 180 -17.07 -6.42 3.12
C LYS A 180 -17.87 -6.26 4.40
N GLU A 181 -17.53 -5.23 5.18
CA GLU A 181 -18.33 -4.84 6.33
C GLU A 181 -19.58 -4.11 5.83
N VAL A 182 -20.71 -4.36 6.49
CA VAL A 182 -21.96 -3.62 6.27
C VAL A 182 -21.94 -2.43 7.21
N ASP A 183 -22.30 -1.25 6.71
CA ASP A 183 -22.38 -0.06 7.55
C ASP A 183 -23.50 -0.27 8.60
N PRO A 184 -23.16 -0.31 9.90
CA PRO A 184 -24.17 -0.44 10.96
C PRO A 184 -24.92 0.88 11.21
N THR A 185 -24.48 1.98 10.61
CA THR A 185 -25.06 3.30 10.81
C THR A 185 -26.42 3.39 10.12
N GLU A 186 -27.43 3.80 10.89
CA GLU A 186 -28.75 4.09 10.35
C GLU A 186 -28.87 5.58 10.06
N TYR A 187 -28.86 5.92 8.77
CA TYR A 187 -29.12 7.26 8.29
C TYR A 187 -30.62 7.51 8.29
N ILE A 188 -31.03 8.62 8.93
CA ILE A 188 -32.42 9.02 9.09
C ILE A 188 -32.72 10.42 8.57
N TYR A 189 -31.69 11.24 8.35
CA TYR A 189 -31.83 12.63 7.88
C TYR A 189 -31.03 12.87 6.60
N GLN A 190 -31.58 13.71 5.73
CA GLN A 190 -30.85 14.41 4.69
C GLN A 190 -30.65 15.86 5.12
N ILE A 191 -29.40 16.31 5.16
CA ILE A 191 -29.04 17.68 5.53
C ILE A 191 -28.44 18.38 4.31
N PHE A 192 -29.04 19.49 3.90
CA PHE A 192 -28.51 20.35 2.85
C PHE A 192 -27.62 21.42 3.46
N TYR A 193 -26.42 21.57 2.91
CA TYR A 193 -25.49 22.65 3.28
C TYR A 193 -25.34 23.61 2.11
N HIS A 194 -25.40 24.91 2.40
CA HIS A 194 -25.05 25.95 1.45
C HIS A 194 -23.71 26.57 1.83
N TRP A 195 -22.84 26.76 0.84
CA TRP A 195 -21.57 27.44 1.03
C TRP A 195 -21.79 28.96 1.03
N ASN A 196 -21.50 29.62 2.15
CA ASN A 196 -21.62 31.07 2.29
C ASN A 196 -20.24 31.75 2.39
N GLN A 197 -19.41 31.57 1.36
CA GLN A 197 -18.08 32.16 1.14
C GLN A 197 -17.00 31.89 2.21
N LYS A 198 -17.38 31.69 3.48
CA LYS A 198 -16.53 31.48 4.66
C LYS A 198 -16.83 30.16 5.36
N GLU A 199 -18.09 29.73 5.35
CA GLU A 199 -18.51 28.49 6.03
C GLU A 199 -19.67 27.79 5.30
N TYR A 200 -19.84 26.51 5.58
CA TYR A 200 -21.02 25.74 5.22
C TYR A 200 -22.09 25.93 6.28
N LEU A 201 -23.25 26.43 5.88
CA LEU A 201 -24.41 26.59 6.75
C LEU A 201 -25.44 25.53 6.37
N ALA A 202 -25.94 24.78 7.35
CA ALA A 202 -27.06 23.87 7.13
C ALA A 202 -28.29 24.70 6.75
N SER A 203 -28.83 24.52 5.55
CA SER A 203 -30.01 25.23 5.06
C SER A 203 -31.29 24.52 5.46
N GLU A 204 -31.34 23.20 5.28
CA GLU A 204 -32.56 22.40 5.40
C GLU A 204 -32.23 21.00 5.92
N ILE A 205 -33.12 20.45 6.76
CA ILE A 205 -33.03 19.08 7.30
C ILE A 205 -34.37 18.40 7.00
N PHE A 206 -34.30 17.25 6.34
CA PHE A 206 -35.47 16.43 6.03
C PHE A 206 -35.30 15.04 6.62
N ASP A 207 -36.38 14.47 7.16
CA ASP A 207 -36.45 13.03 7.42
C ASP A 207 -36.37 12.27 6.09
N LEU A 208 -35.57 11.21 6.05
CA LEU A 208 -35.53 10.32 4.90
C LEU A 208 -36.86 9.58 4.77
N THR A 209 -37.34 9.44 3.54
CA THR A 209 -38.46 8.57 3.22
C THR A 209 -38.08 7.10 3.44
N GLU A 210 -39.06 6.21 3.60
CA GLU A 210 -38.80 4.77 3.75
C GLU A 210 -38.08 4.17 2.53
N GLU A 211 -38.36 4.68 1.32
CA GLU A 211 -37.65 4.29 0.11
C GLU A 211 -36.16 4.72 0.15
N GLU A 212 -35.87 5.93 0.63
CA GLU A 212 -34.49 6.41 0.78
C GLU A 212 -33.73 5.68 1.88
N LYS A 213 -34.37 5.42 3.02
CA LYS A 213 -33.80 4.58 4.09
C LYS A 213 -33.44 3.20 3.57
N SER A 214 -34.34 2.55 2.82
CA SER A 214 -34.08 1.24 2.22
C SER A 214 -32.95 1.26 1.19
N ARG A 215 -32.71 2.41 0.55
CA ARG A 215 -31.64 2.56 -0.45
C ARG A 215 -30.29 2.87 0.19
N ILE A 216 -30.25 3.63 1.28
CA ILE A 216 -29.01 4.16 1.87
C ILE A 216 -28.50 3.27 3.02
N ASN A 217 -29.39 2.73 3.85
CA ASN A 217 -28.99 1.95 5.02
C ASN A 217 -28.63 0.51 4.66
N HIS A 218 -27.77 -0.11 5.48
CA HIS A 218 -27.32 -1.50 5.31
C HIS A 218 -26.60 -1.79 3.98
N GLN A 219 -26.08 -0.75 3.33
CA GLN A 219 -25.19 -0.91 2.19
C GLN A 219 -23.85 -1.48 2.67
N MET A 220 -23.19 -2.23 1.78
CA MET A 220 -21.79 -2.60 2.03
C MET A 220 -20.95 -1.33 2.04
N ILE A 221 -19.97 -1.27 2.94
CA ILE A 221 -18.96 -0.23 2.91
C ILE A 221 -18.10 -0.51 1.67
N ASP A 222 -18.45 0.13 0.56
CA ASP A 222 -17.62 0.13 -0.63
C ASP A 222 -16.43 1.06 -0.40
N GLU A 223 -15.21 0.52 -0.53
CA GLU A 223 -14.02 1.36 -0.65
C GLU A 223 -14.21 2.24 -1.90
N ILE A 224 -13.98 3.56 -1.78
CA ILE A 224 -14.08 4.48 -2.91
C ILE A 224 -13.18 3.95 -4.05
N ASP A 225 -13.78 3.53 -5.15
CA ASP A 225 -13.07 3.09 -6.35
C ASP A 225 -12.39 4.32 -7.02
N GLU A 226 -11.22 4.72 -6.52
CA GLU A 226 -10.41 5.82 -7.09
C GLU A 226 -9.47 5.38 -8.22
N GLU A 227 -9.81 4.33 -8.99
CA GLU A 227 -9.03 3.98 -10.20
C GLU A 227 -9.91 4.05 -11.45
N LYS A 228 -9.95 5.25 -12.06
CA LYS A 228 -10.22 5.43 -13.49
C LYS A 228 -8.92 5.65 -14.25
#